data_AF-A0A542QPY0-F1
#
_entry.id   AF-A0A542QPY0-F1
#
_cell.length_a   1.000
_cell.length_b   1.000
_cell.length_c   1.000
_cell.angle_alpha   90.00
_cell.angle_beta   90.00
_cell.angle_gamma   90.00
#
_symmetry.space_group_name_H-M   'P 1'
#
loop_
_entity.id
_entity.type
_entity.pdbx_description
1 polymer ?
#
loop_
_entity_poly.entity_id
_entity_poly.type
_entity_poly.pdbx_seq_one_letter_code
_entity_poly.pdbx_strand_id
1 'polypeptide(L)' 'MNDSPALLPWLVIRQDDNGNRYRVGRYATRDEAQQIADTLDGRGHKQLYWVERIGQTTH' A
#
# COMPACT_ATOMS: atom_id res chain seq x y z
N MET A 1 17.26 -5.60 -20.60
CA MET A 1 16.27 -5.08 -21.57
C MET A 1 14.90 -5.50 -21.04
N ASN A 2 14.15 -4.53 -20.51
CA ASN A 2 12.73 -4.56 -20.12
C ASN A 2 12.18 -5.68 -19.20
N ASP A 3 12.76 -5.83 -18.01
CA ASP A 3 11.92 -6.01 -16.82
C ASP A 3 11.39 -4.63 -16.42
N SER A 4 10.48 -4.07 -17.21
CA SER A 4 9.54 -3.09 -16.67
C SER A 4 8.39 -3.93 -16.15
N PRO A 5 8.46 -4.51 -14.92
CA PRO A 5 7.27 -5.12 -14.35
C PRO A 5 6.28 -3.99 -14.34
N ALA A 6 5.15 -4.15 -15.06
CA ALA A 6 4.06 -3.20 -15.14
C ALA A 6 4.01 -2.44 -13.82
N LEU A 7 4.52 -1.20 -13.82
CA LEU A 7 4.86 -0.53 -12.57
C LEU A 7 3.53 -0.37 -11.87
N LEU A 8 3.33 -1.14 -10.80
CA LEU A 8 2.22 -1.00 -9.88
C LEU A 8 2.77 -0.07 -8.79
N PRO A 9 2.83 1.26 -9.03
CA PRO A 9 3.55 2.15 -8.16
C PRO A 9 2.80 2.34 -6.85
N TRP A 10 1.56 1.88 -6.71
CA TRP A 10 0.76 2.08 -5.50
C TRP A 10 0.81 0.83 -4.65
N LEU A 11 1.28 0.98 -3.41
CA LEU A 11 1.33 -0.06 -2.40
C LEU A 11 0.28 0.22 -1.33
N VAL A 12 -0.38 -0.83 -0.85
CA VAL A 12 -1.11 -0.75 0.41
C VAL A 12 -0.20 -1.26 1.51
N ILE A 13 0.06 -0.39 2.48
CA ILE A 13 0.86 -0.70 3.66
C ILE A 13 -0.08 -0.84 4.85
N ARG A 14 0.17 -1.87 5.65
CA ARG A 14 -0.45 -2.06 6.95
C ARG A 14 0.59 -1.87 8.04
N GLN A 15 0.27 -1.08 9.05
CA GLN A 15 1.03 -1.01 10.29
C GLN A 15 0.19 -1.50 11.46
N ASP A 16 0.72 -2.46 12.20
CA ASP A 16 0.17 -2.85 13.50
C ASP A 16 0.67 -1.92 14.61
N ASP A 17 0.02 -1.99 15.77
CA ASP A 17 0.35 -1.25 16.99
C ASP A 17 1.74 -1.57 17.53
N ASN A 18 2.34 -2.67 17.10
CA ASN A 18 3.71 -3.04 17.43
C ASN A 18 4.75 -2.36 16.51
N GLY A 19 4.28 -1.50 15.58
CA GLY A 19 5.10 -0.73 14.66
C GLY A 19 5.56 -1.51 13.42
N ASN A 20 5.22 -2.80 13.30
CA ASN A 20 5.62 -3.58 12.13
C ASN A 20 4.81 -3.13 10.91
N ARG A 21 5.50 -3.01 9.77
CA ARG A 21 4.91 -2.57 8.50
C ARG A 21 4.95 -3.69 7.50
N TYR A 22 3.78 -4.06 6.99
CA TYR A 22 3.60 -5.12 6.01
C TYR A 22 2.99 -4.57 4.73
N ARG A 23 3.53 -5.02 3.59
CA ARG A 23 2.96 -4.72 2.28
C ARG A 23 1.83 -5.69 2.01
N VAL A 24 0.61 -5.18 1.92
CA VAL A 24 -0.60 -5.98 1.70
C VAL A 24 -0.78 -6.31 0.21
N GLY A 25 -0.47 -5.36 -0.68
CA GLY A 25 -0.63 -5.53 -2.11
C GLY A 25 0.02 -4.42 -2.94
N ARG A 26 0.10 -4.65 -4.26
CA ARG A 26 0.53 -3.66 -5.25
C ARG A 26 -0.58 -3.43 -6.27
N TYR A 27 -0.75 -2.19 -6.69
CA TYR A 27 -1.86 -1.74 -7.53
C TYR A 27 -1.40 -0.77 -8.61
N ALA A 28 -2.13 -0.78 -9.73
CA ALA A 28 -1.83 0.07 -10.87
C ALA A 28 -2.24 1.52 -10.63
N THR A 29 -3.32 1.71 -9.85
CA THR A 29 -3.89 3.02 -9.55
C THR A 29 -3.97 3.27 -8.05
N ARG A 30 -3.95 4.56 -7.67
CA ARG A 30 -4.13 4.97 -6.28
C ARG A 30 -5.52 4.61 -5.76
N ASP A 31 -6.53 4.75 -6.63
CA ASP A 31 -7.94 4.56 -6.28
C ASP A 31 -8.21 3.12 -5.86
N GLU A 32 -7.71 2.16 -6.66
CA GLU A 32 -7.79 0.73 -6.34
C GLU A 32 -7.05 0.40 -5.02
N ALA A 33 -5.86 0.95 -4.82
CA ALA A 33 -5.13 0.79 -3.57
C ALA A 33 -5.88 1.39 -2.36
N GLN A 34 -6.49 2.56 -2.54
CA GLN A 34 -7.20 3.28 -1.48
C GLN A 34 -8.48 2.54 -1.10
N GLN A 35 -9.23 2.05 -2.08
CA GLN A 35 -10.42 1.24 -1.83
C GLN A 35 -10.09 -0.01 -0.99
N ILE A 36 -8.96 -0.66 -1.26
CA ILE A 36 -8.49 -1.79 -0.47
C ILE A 36 -8.10 -1.36 0.95
N ALA A 37 -7.36 -0.25 1.10
CA ALA A 37 -7.01 0.28 2.42
C ALA A 37 -8.25 0.58 3.26
N ASP A 38 -9.24 1.29 2.70
CA ASP A 38 -10.53 1.58 3.34
C ASP A 38 -11.33 0.31 3.69
N THR A 39 -11.34 -0.68 2.79
CA THR A 39 -12.03 -1.96 3.04
C THR A 39 -11.40 -2.75 4.18
N LEU A 40 -10.08 -2.61 4.38
CA LEU A 40 -9.33 -3.29 5.43
C LEU A 40 -9.40 -2.55 6.77
N ASP A 41 -9.43 -1.22 6.75
CA ASP A 41 -9.56 -0.37 7.94
C ASP A 41 -10.87 -0.65 8.72
N GLY A 42 -11.97 -0.91 8.00
CA GLY A 42 -13.28 -1.19 8.59
C GLY A 42 -13.44 -2.53 9.36
N ARG A 43 -12.40 -3.38 9.45
CA ARG A 43 -12.53 -4.76 9.97
C ARG A 43 -12.06 -5.00 11.41
N GLY A 44 -11.47 -4.04 12.11
CA GLY A 44 -11.19 -4.18 13.54
C GLY A 44 -9.86 -3.62 14.02
N HIS A 45 -9.83 -3.34 15.33
CA HIS A 45 -8.96 -2.39 16.01
C HIS A 45 -7.44 -2.50 15.80
N LYS A 46 -6.82 -1.30 15.81
CA LYS A 46 -5.37 -0.95 15.92
C LYS A 46 -4.47 -1.15 14.70
N GLN A 47 -4.99 -1.59 13.56
CA GLN A 47 -4.19 -1.66 12.33
C GLN A 47 -4.45 -0.41 11.49
N LEU A 48 -3.38 0.31 11.16
CA LEU A 48 -3.41 1.45 10.27
C LEU A 48 -3.14 0.97 8.84
N TYR A 49 -4.01 1.33 7.91
CA TYR A 49 -3.85 1.05 6.48
C TYR A 49 -3.69 2.36 5.71
N TRP A 50 -2.69 2.44 4.83
CA TRP A 50 -2.52 3.58 3.94
C TRP A 50 -1.88 3.18 2.62
N VAL A 51 -2.00 4.07 1.63
CA VAL A 51 -1.42 3.89 0.31
C VAL A 51 -0.10 4.65 0.19
N GLU A 52 0.94 4.00 -0.32
CA GLU A 52 2.27 4.57 -0.56
C GLU A 52 2.67 4.41 -2.04
N ARG A 53 3.30 5.44 -2.63
CA ARG A 53 3.78 5.38 -4.01
C ARG A 53 5.26 4.99 -4.07
N ILE A 54 5.59 3.87 -4.71
CA ILE A 54 6.96 3.48 -5.06
C ILE A 54 7.49 4.45 -6.11
N GLY A 55 8.56 5.18 -5.79
CA GLY A 55 9.22 6.12 -6.71
C GLY A 55 9.13 7.59 -6.30
N GLN A 56 8.57 7.91 -5.13
CA GLN A 56 8.80 9.20 -4.46
C GLN A 56 9.82 9.05 -3.34
N THR A 57 10.99 8.47 -3.63
CA THR A 57 12.19 8.77 -2.84
C THR A 57 12.88 9.91 -3.56
N THR A 58 12.40 11.14 -3.33
CA THR A 58 13.27 12.30 -3.52
C THR A 58 14.33 12.17 -2.43
N HIS A 59 15.57 12.07 -2.89
CA HIS A 59 16.79 11.96 -2.12
C HIS A 59 16.99 13.13 -1.15
#